data_AF-A0A353RE04-F1
#
_entry.id   AF-A0A353RE04-F1
#
_cell.length_a   1.000
_cell.length_b   1.000
_cell.length_c   1.000
_cell.angle_alpha   90.00
_cell.angle_beta   90.00
_cell.angle_gamma   90.00
#
_symmetry.space_group_name_H-M   'P 1'
#
loop_
_entity.id
_entity.type
_entity.pdbx_description
1 polymer ?
#
loop_
_entity_poly.entity_id
_entity_poly.type
_entity_poly.pdbx_seq_one_letter_code
_entity_poly.pdbx_strand_id
1 'polypeptide(L)'
;GAASRTAKLLFSELGAECHMFADQPDGVNVNDRCGSTHIESLMRFVAENRLDAGVAFDGDADRCLAVDEKGQLVDGDYEMAICALDLKSRGRLAKNAVVGTIMTNMGFSRFCKENGIEFEATKVGDRYVLE
;
A
#
# COMPACT_ATOMS: atom_id res chain seq x y z
N GLY A 1 15.34 -0.62 2.39
CA GLY A 1 15.48 0.09 3.67
C GLY A 1 15.17 -0.81 4.85
N ALA A 2 14.48 -0.29 5.87
CA ALA A 2 14.15 -1.00 7.11
C ALA A 2 13.43 -2.33 6.87
N ALA A 3 12.45 -2.35 5.96
CA ALA A 3 11.68 -3.55 5.61
C ALA A 3 12.51 -4.72 5.06
N SER A 4 13.75 -4.48 4.57
CA SER A 4 14.63 -5.54 4.06
C SER A 4 15.03 -6.58 5.12
N ARG A 5 14.87 -6.26 6.41
CA ARG A 5 15.15 -7.17 7.53
C ARG A 5 13.91 -7.84 8.10
N THR A 6 12.72 -7.29 7.87
CA THR A 6 11.48 -7.69 8.55
C THR A 6 10.44 -8.30 7.61
N ALA A 7 10.34 -7.83 6.37
CA ALA A 7 9.24 -8.21 5.46
C ALA A 7 9.20 -9.71 5.18
N LYS A 8 10.34 -10.33 4.82
CA LYS A 8 10.40 -11.76 4.54
C LYS A 8 9.97 -12.60 5.75
N LEU A 9 10.47 -12.25 6.94
CA LEU A 9 10.11 -12.94 8.17
C LEU A 9 8.62 -12.87 8.42
N LEU A 10 8.04 -11.66 8.41
CA LEU A 10 6.62 -11.42 8.64
C LEU A 10 5.73 -12.22 7.68
N PHE A 11 5.96 -12.09 6.37
CA PHE A 11 5.10 -12.73 5.38
C PHE A 11 5.28 -14.26 5.37
N SER A 12 6.49 -14.77 5.56
CA SER A 12 6.73 -16.22 5.66
C SER A 12 6.07 -16.81 6.92
N GLU A 13 6.07 -16.11 8.05
CA GLU A 13 5.36 -16.55 9.27
C GLU A 13 3.83 -16.57 9.09
N LEU A 14 3.29 -15.70 8.22
CA LEU A 14 1.88 -15.72 7.82
C LEU A 14 1.56 -16.79 6.77
N GLY A 15 2.55 -17.58 6.35
CA GLY A 15 2.39 -18.71 5.42
C GLY A 15 2.56 -18.35 3.93
N ALA A 16 3.02 -17.15 3.60
CA ALA A 16 3.28 -16.76 2.22
C ALA A 16 4.64 -17.29 1.73
N GLU A 17 4.70 -17.66 0.45
CA GLU A 17 5.98 -17.86 -0.24
C GLU A 17 6.54 -16.50 -0.66
N CYS A 18 7.70 -16.13 -0.11
CA CYS A 18 8.24 -14.77 -0.26
C CYS A 18 9.42 -14.72 -1.24
N HIS A 19 9.19 -14.08 -2.39
CA HIS A 19 10.23 -13.68 -3.33
C HIS A 19 10.67 -12.25 -3.04
N MET A 20 11.92 -12.07 -2.61
CA MET A 20 12.46 -10.76 -2.26
C MET A 20 13.19 -10.13 -3.45
N PHE A 21 13.05 -8.80 -3.55
CA PHE A 21 13.74 -7.94 -4.51
C PHE A 21 14.23 -6.68 -3.78
N ALA A 22 15.42 -6.18 -4.12
CA ALA A 22 16.06 -5.01 -3.50
C ALA A 22 16.19 -5.07 -1.96
N ASP A 23 16.56 -6.25 -1.43
CA ASP A 23 16.62 -6.55 0.01
C ASP A 23 18.04 -6.63 0.61
N GLN A 24 19.06 -6.25 -0.17
CA GLN A 24 20.46 -6.25 0.25
C GLN A 24 20.99 -4.82 0.47
N PRO A 25 20.68 -4.18 1.61
CA PRO A 25 21.17 -2.85 1.90
C PRO A 25 22.69 -2.86 2.15
N ASP A 26 23.40 -1.89 1.57
CA ASP A 26 24.85 -1.70 1.72
C ASP A 26 25.22 -0.40 2.48
N GLY A 27 24.22 0.34 2.92
CA GLY A 27 24.36 1.61 3.64
C GLY A 27 24.22 2.86 2.77
N VAL A 28 24.25 2.73 1.44
CA VAL A 28 24.11 3.87 0.51
C VAL A 28 23.05 3.65 -0.58
N ASN A 29 22.61 2.42 -0.81
CA ASN A 29 21.65 2.04 -1.84
C ASN A 29 20.16 2.14 -1.42
N VAL A 30 19.84 2.82 -0.32
CA VAL A 30 18.44 2.99 0.09
C VAL A 30 17.67 3.80 -0.96
N ASN A 31 16.53 3.27 -1.39
CA ASN A 31 15.67 3.84 -2.44
C ASN A 31 16.36 4.04 -3.81
N ASP A 32 17.56 3.46 -4.06
CA ASP A 32 18.18 3.52 -5.39
C ASP A 32 17.38 2.63 -6.36
N ARG A 33 16.55 3.28 -7.19
CA ARG A 33 15.76 2.65 -8.26
C ARG A 33 14.89 1.48 -7.79
N CYS A 34 14.47 1.51 -6.52
CA CYS A 34 13.59 0.54 -5.88
C CYS A 34 12.70 1.22 -4.83
N GLY A 35 11.75 0.46 -4.25
CA GLY A 35 10.81 0.93 -3.24
C GLY A 35 9.57 1.60 -3.82
N SER A 36 8.73 2.17 -2.95
CA SER A 36 7.42 2.75 -3.34
C SER A 36 7.54 3.93 -4.32
N THR A 37 8.67 4.64 -4.36
CA THR A 37 8.90 5.73 -5.33
C THR A 37 9.40 5.26 -6.69
N HIS A 38 9.78 3.98 -6.82
CA HIS A 38 10.31 3.36 -8.05
C HIS A 38 9.69 1.97 -8.25
N ILE A 39 8.37 1.95 -8.35
CA ILE A 39 7.53 0.74 -8.30
C ILE A 39 7.60 -0.11 -9.58
N GLU A 40 8.06 0.46 -10.69
CA GLU A 40 8.01 -0.18 -12.02
C GLU A 40 8.83 -1.47 -12.06
N SER A 41 9.89 -1.55 -11.26
CA SER A 41 10.71 -2.75 -11.09
C SER A 41 9.92 -3.89 -10.45
N LEU A 42 9.15 -3.60 -9.38
CA LEU A 42 8.29 -4.57 -8.72
C LEU A 42 7.13 -5.00 -9.64
N MET A 43 6.50 -4.05 -10.35
CA MET A 43 5.43 -4.35 -11.30
C MET A 43 5.86 -5.39 -12.34
N ARG A 44 7.03 -5.22 -12.95
CA ARG A 44 7.60 -6.21 -13.88
C ARG A 44 7.91 -7.53 -13.17
N PHE A 45 8.53 -7.46 -12.00
CA PHE A 45 8.91 -8.66 -11.24
C PHE A 45 7.70 -9.56 -10.92
N VAL A 46 6.58 -8.97 -10.51
CA VAL A 46 5.33 -9.70 -10.24
C VAL A 46 4.80 -10.36 -11.51
N ALA A 47 4.67 -9.61 -12.60
CA ALA A 47 4.12 -10.13 -13.86
C ALA A 47 5.02 -11.22 -14.50
N GLU A 48 6.33 -11.02 -14.52
CA GLU A 48 7.29 -11.96 -15.12
C GLU A 48 7.38 -13.28 -14.35
N ASN A 49 7.27 -13.23 -13.02
CA ASN A 49 7.35 -14.40 -12.15
C ASN A 49 5.97 -15.00 -11.83
N ARG A 50 4.88 -14.40 -12.32
CA ARG A 50 3.49 -14.83 -12.09
C ARG A 50 3.15 -14.94 -10.60
N LEU A 51 3.56 -13.92 -9.83
CA LEU A 51 3.28 -13.83 -8.41
C LEU A 51 1.85 -13.33 -8.18
N ASP A 52 1.22 -13.73 -7.07
CA ASP A 52 -0.15 -13.35 -6.76
C ASP A 52 -0.31 -11.86 -6.40
N ALA A 53 0.72 -11.27 -5.78
CA ALA A 53 0.78 -9.86 -5.43
C ALA A 53 2.22 -9.42 -5.15
N GLY A 54 2.46 -8.11 -5.20
CA GLY A 54 3.69 -7.48 -4.73
C GLY A 54 3.41 -6.39 -3.70
N VAL A 55 4.36 -6.16 -2.79
CA VAL A 55 4.34 -5.03 -1.85
C VAL A 55 5.70 -4.34 -1.88
N ALA A 56 5.72 -3.04 -2.11
CA ALA A 56 6.90 -2.20 -2.00
C ALA A 56 6.79 -1.31 -0.77
N PHE A 57 7.91 -1.13 -0.08
CA PHE A 57 8.06 -0.21 1.05
C PHE A 57 9.04 0.90 0.67
N ASP A 58 8.97 2.04 1.35
CA ASP A 58 10.03 3.04 1.30
C ASP A 58 11.18 2.76 2.28
N GLY A 59 12.03 3.77 2.49
CA GLY A 59 13.31 3.61 3.17
C GLY A 59 13.16 3.20 4.64
N ASP A 60 12.23 3.84 5.34
CA ASP A 60 11.87 3.63 6.74
C ASP A 60 10.59 2.80 6.92
N ALA A 61 9.88 2.49 5.83
CA ALA A 61 8.73 1.59 5.79
C ALA A 61 7.49 2.10 6.53
N ASP A 62 7.29 3.43 6.55
CA ASP A 62 6.02 4.04 6.98
C ASP A 62 4.99 4.09 5.83
N ARG A 63 5.44 3.88 4.59
CA ARG A 63 4.59 3.76 3.40
C ARG A 63 4.74 2.42 2.72
N CYS A 64 3.63 1.94 2.17
CA CYS A 64 3.63 0.85 1.22
C CYS A 64 2.84 1.22 -0.04
N LEU A 65 3.12 0.49 -1.11
CA LEU A 65 2.28 0.38 -2.29
C LEU A 65 2.20 -1.09 -2.68
N ALA A 66 1.08 -1.50 -3.24
CA ALA A 66 0.86 -2.85 -3.69
C ALA A 66 0.88 -2.96 -5.23
N VAL A 67 1.03 -4.19 -5.70
CA VAL A 67 0.99 -4.56 -7.12
C VAL A 67 0.11 -5.80 -7.25
N ASP A 68 -0.83 -5.79 -8.19
CA ASP A 68 -1.70 -6.93 -8.47
C ASP A 68 -1.01 -8.03 -9.30
N GLU A 69 -1.68 -9.16 -9.50
CA GLU A 69 -1.16 -10.33 -10.23
C GLU A 69 -0.82 -10.04 -11.70
N LYS A 70 -1.34 -8.93 -12.24
CA LYS A 70 -1.10 -8.48 -13.63
C LYS A 70 0.00 -7.43 -13.70
N GLY A 71 0.68 -7.16 -12.58
CA GLY A 71 1.72 -6.14 -12.50
C GLY A 71 1.17 -4.71 -12.55
N GLN A 72 -0.09 -4.47 -12.18
CA GLN A 72 -0.66 -3.13 -12.10
C GLN A 72 -0.45 -2.55 -10.70
N LEU A 73 -0.23 -1.23 -10.64
CA LEU A 73 -0.10 -0.50 -9.38
C LEU A 73 -1.44 -0.48 -8.64
N VAL A 74 -1.40 -0.85 -7.37
CA VAL A 74 -2.47 -0.65 -6.39
C VAL A 74 -1.97 0.44 -5.44
N ASP A 75 -2.40 1.68 -5.68
CA ASP A 75 -1.97 2.83 -4.89
C ASP A 75 -2.72 2.96 -3.56
N GLY A 76 -2.35 3.97 -2.77
CA GLY A 76 -2.92 4.19 -1.44
C GLY A 76 -4.44 4.41 -1.45
N ASP A 77 -5.04 4.95 -2.51
CA ASP A 77 -6.49 5.11 -2.59
C ASP A 77 -7.17 3.74 -2.77
N TYR A 78 -6.61 2.86 -3.60
CA TYR A 78 -7.08 1.48 -3.71
C TYR A 78 -6.90 0.69 -2.41
N GLU A 79 -5.74 0.80 -1.76
CA GLU A 79 -5.46 0.14 -0.49
C GLU A 79 -6.46 0.57 0.60
N MET A 80 -6.71 1.88 0.73
CA MET A 80 -7.73 2.43 1.62
C MET A 80 -9.13 1.91 1.26
N ALA A 81 -9.48 1.79 -0.02
CA ALA A 81 -10.80 1.35 -0.46
C ALA A 81 -11.05 -0.11 -0.07
N ILE A 82 -10.07 -0.99 -0.31
CA ILE A 82 -10.10 -2.40 0.06
C ILE A 82 -10.27 -2.53 1.58
N CYS A 83 -9.44 -1.83 2.36
CA CYS A 83 -9.48 -1.89 3.81
C CYS A 83 -10.79 -1.35 4.38
N ALA A 84 -11.27 -0.21 3.88
CA ALA A 84 -12.50 0.41 4.35
C ALA A 84 -13.73 -0.46 4.10
N LEU A 85 -13.82 -1.10 2.92
CA LEU A 85 -14.94 -1.98 2.60
C LEU A 85 -14.94 -3.25 3.46
N ASP A 86 -13.77 -3.87 3.65
CA ASP A 86 -13.64 -5.05 4.51
C ASP A 86 -13.89 -4.71 6.00
N LEU A 87 -13.40 -3.57 6.49
CA LEU A 87 -13.70 -3.12 7.86
C LEU A 87 -15.19 -2.82 8.01
N LYS A 88 -15.83 -2.20 7.01
CA LYS A 88 -17.26 -1.89 7.05
C LYS A 88 -18.12 -3.15 7.02
N SER A 89 -17.82 -4.12 6.16
CA SER A 89 -18.57 -5.38 6.06
C SER A 89 -18.54 -6.17 7.38
N ARG A 90 -17.45 -6.05 8.14
CA ARG A 90 -17.29 -6.63 9.47
C ARG A 90 -17.85 -5.77 10.62
N GLY A 91 -18.43 -4.61 10.32
CA GLY A 91 -18.95 -3.66 11.33
C GLY A 91 -17.86 -3.02 12.19
N ARG A 92 -16.61 -2.96 11.69
CA ARG A 92 -15.42 -2.47 12.39
C ARG A 92 -14.93 -1.10 11.92
N LEU A 93 -15.46 -0.59 10.81
CA LEU A 93 -15.12 0.75 10.33
C LEU A 93 -15.78 1.80 11.23
N ALA A 94 -14.97 2.47 12.06
CA ALA A 94 -15.47 3.47 12.99
C ALA A 94 -16.25 4.57 12.25
N LYS A 95 -17.46 4.85 12.72
CA LYS A 95 -18.39 5.83 12.11
C LYS A 95 -18.72 5.58 10.63
N ASN A 96 -18.35 4.43 10.08
CA ASN A 96 -18.35 4.19 8.64
C ASN A 96 -17.61 5.28 7.85
N ALA A 97 -16.52 5.82 8.38
CA ALA A 97 -15.80 6.94 7.78
C ALA A 97 -14.33 6.59 7.44
N VAL A 98 -13.78 7.24 6.42
CA VAL A 98 -12.36 7.22 6.06
C VAL A 98 -11.86 8.66 5.96
N VAL A 99 -10.67 8.91 6.51
CA VAL A 99 -9.99 10.20 6.44
C VAL A 99 -8.87 10.09 5.42
N GLY A 100 -8.79 11.04 4.50
CA GLY A 100 -7.70 11.15 3.53
C GLY A 100 -7.45 12.62 3.20
N THR A 101 -6.49 12.90 2.32
CA THR A 101 -6.19 14.29 1.94
C THR A 101 -6.99 14.71 0.71
N ILE A 102 -7.04 16.01 0.42
CA ILE A 102 -7.58 16.55 -0.84
C ILE A 102 -6.91 16.00 -2.12
N MET A 103 -5.78 15.29 -2.01
CA MET A 103 -5.09 14.67 -3.14
C MET A 103 -5.71 13.33 -3.56
N THR A 104 -6.55 12.73 -2.72
CA THR A 104 -7.25 11.47 -3.03
C THR A 104 -8.13 11.64 -4.27
N ASN A 105 -8.10 10.65 -5.15
CA ASN A 105 -8.76 10.67 -6.44
C ASN A 105 -10.29 10.74 -6.28
N MET A 106 -10.96 11.42 -7.21
CA MET A 106 -12.43 11.46 -7.28
C MET A 106 -13.09 10.07 -7.33
N GLY A 107 -12.42 9.07 -7.90
CA GLY A 107 -12.85 7.68 -7.93
C GLY A 107 -13.04 7.09 -6.52
N PHE A 108 -12.15 7.44 -5.59
CA PHE A 108 -12.27 7.03 -4.19
C PHE A 108 -13.49 7.65 -3.52
N SER A 109 -13.72 8.96 -3.70
CA SER A 109 -14.90 9.64 -3.17
C SER A 109 -16.20 9.04 -3.70
N ARG A 110 -16.24 8.66 -4.99
CA ARG A 110 -17.39 7.96 -5.58
C ARG A 110 -17.57 6.57 -4.96
N PHE A 111 -16.49 5.80 -4.85
CA PHE A 111 -16.50 4.48 -4.20
C PHE A 111 -17.05 4.56 -2.78
N CYS A 112 -16.59 5.53 -1.98
CA CYS A 112 -17.08 5.73 -0.62
C CYS A 112 -18.60 5.99 -0.62
N LYS A 113 -19.09 6.90 -1.47
CA LYS A 113 -20.52 7.20 -1.57
C LYS A 113 -21.36 5.98 -1.96
N GLU A 114 -20.92 5.22 -2.96
CA GLU A 114 -21.62 4.01 -3.43
C GLU A 114 -21.69 2.91 -2.37
N ASN A 115 -20.68 2.85 -1.50
CA ASN A 115 -20.61 1.88 -0.41
C ASN A 115 -21.10 2.45 0.92
N GLY A 116 -21.69 3.66 0.96
CA GLY A 116 -22.19 4.32 2.17
C GLY A 116 -21.09 4.60 3.22
N ILE A 117 -19.87 4.86 2.77
CA ILE A 117 -18.72 5.26 3.57
C ILE A 117 -18.61 6.78 3.48
N GLU A 118 -18.47 7.44 4.63
CA GLU A 118 -18.20 8.87 4.71
C GLU A 118 -16.72 9.14 4.41
N PHE A 119 -16.42 10.09 3.54
CA PHE A 119 -15.04 10.48 3.22
C PHE A 119 -14.78 11.90 3.71
N GLU A 120 -13.83 12.03 4.63
CA GLU A 120 -13.39 13.32 5.18
C GLU A 120 -12.05 13.71 4.57
N ALA A 121 -12.07 14.80 3.80
CA ALA A 121 -10.88 15.29 3.11
C ALA A 121 -10.18 16.38 3.96
N THR A 122 -8.90 16.17 4.23
CA THR A 122 -8.04 17.09 4.99
C THR A 122 -6.97 17.72 4.11
N LYS A 123 -6.20 18.67 4.67
CA LYS A 123 -5.06 19.26 3.96
C LYS A 123 -3.98 18.22 3.72
N VAL A 124 -3.12 18.47 2.72
CA VAL A 124 -1.99 17.59 2.42
C VAL A 124 -1.02 17.56 3.60
N GLY A 125 -0.72 16.35 4.09
CA GLY A 125 0.19 16.09 5.20
C GLY A 125 -0.39 15.03 6.14
N ASP A 126 0.43 14.04 6.51
CA ASP A 126 0.14 12.99 7.48
C ASP A 126 -0.44 13.54 8.80
N ARG A 127 0.12 14.66 9.28
CA ARG A 127 -0.35 15.37 10.46
C ARG A 127 -1.84 15.71 10.41
N TYR A 128 -2.34 16.19 9.28
CA TYR A 128 -3.75 16.58 9.15
C TYR A 128 -4.69 15.38 9.02
N VAL A 129 -4.16 14.21 8.66
CA VAL A 129 -4.93 12.95 8.64
C VAL A 129 -5.07 12.39 10.06
N LEU A 130 -4.10 12.66 10.94
CA LEU A 130 -4.08 12.21 12.33
C LEU A 130 -4.84 13.13 13.31
N GLU A 131 -4.90 14.44 13.05
CA GLU A 131 -5.61 15.45 13.86
C GLU A 131 -7.15 15.34 13.72
#